data_AF-A0A919F9P7-F1
#
_entry.id   AF-A0A919F9P7-F1
#
_cell.length_a   1.000
_cell.length_b   1.000
_cell.length_c   1.000
_cell.angle_alpha   90.00
_cell.angle_beta   90.00
_cell.angle_gamma   90.00
#
_symmetry.space_group_name_H-M   'P 1'
#
loop_
_entity.id
_entity.type
_entity.pdbx_description
1 polymer ?
#
loop_
_entity_poly.entity_id
_entity_poly.type
_entity_poly.pdbx_seq_one_letter_code
_entity_poly.pdbx_strand_id
1 'polypeptide(L)' 'MIESPHGTPMTGQWRLEDGRLTMVEEGVPYDTEIVELDAATLHLRSHNPAGTLDIPLVLAPDAPLPAPRR' A
#
# COMPACT_ATOMS: atom_id res chain seq x y z
N MET A 1 -5.67 5.15 7.15
CA MET A 1 -6.73 4.30 7.70
C MET A 1 -6.96 3.19 6.69
N ILE A 2 -6.85 1.94 7.10
CA ILE A 2 -7.21 0.80 6.25
C ILE A 2 -8.58 0.34 6.76
N GLU A 3 -9.57 0.38 5.88
CA GLU A 3 -10.93 -0.05 6.18
C GLU A 3 -11.21 -1.34 5.41
N SER A 4 -11.58 -2.40 6.12
CA SER A 4 -12.15 -3.59 5.51
C SER A 4 -13.65 -3.63 5.81
N PRO A 5 -14.51 -4.15 4.90
CA PRO A 5 -15.96 -4.09 5.07
C PRO A 5 -16.49 -4.81 6.33
N HIS A 6 -15.66 -5.68 6.94
CA HIS A 6 -16.02 -6.53 8.07
C HIS A 6 -15.00 -6.50 9.22
N GLY A 7 -13.96 -5.66 9.15
CA GLY A 7 -12.89 -5.62 10.16
C GLY A 7 -12.88 -4.33 10.98
N THR A 8 -12.26 -4.38 12.15
CA THR A 8 -11.96 -3.19 12.94
C THR A 8 -11.03 -2.28 12.14
N PRO A 9 -11.33 -0.97 11.99
CA PRO A 9 -10.42 -0.04 11.33
C PRO A 9 -9.05 -0.02 12.02
N MET A 10 -7.99 -0.14 11.24
CA MET A 10 -6.63 -0.20 11.76
C MET A 10 -5.72 0.85 11.10
N THR A 11 -4.64 1.19 11.81
CA THR A 11 -3.58 2.07 11.32
C THR A 11 -2.35 1.24 11.00
N GLY A 12 -2.05 1.11 9.71
CA GLY A 12 -0.83 0.48 9.24
C GLY A 12 0.26 1.49 8.90
N GLN A 13 1.51 1.02 8.87
CA GLN A 13 2.68 1.76 8.40
C GLN A 13 3.29 1.05 7.20
N TRP A 14 3.72 1.82 6.21
CA TRP A 14 4.46 1.29 5.07
C TRP A 14 5.97 1.40 5.31
N ARG A 15 6.71 0.36 4.92
CA ARG A 15 8.18 0.35 4.88
C ARG A 15 8.67 -0.11 3.52
N LEU A 16 9.69 0.57 3.01
CA LEU A 16 10.41 0.19 1.81
C LEU A 16 11.88 -0.01 2.19
N GLU A 17 12.32 -1.27 2.21
CA GLU A 17 13.67 -1.67 2.60
C GLU A 17 14.18 -2.68 1.56
N ASP A 18 15.41 -2.50 1.07
CA ASP A 18 16.02 -3.37 0.05
C ASP A 18 15.15 -3.63 -1.19
N GLY A 19 14.34 -2.64 -1.59
CA GLY A 19 13.41 -2.74 -2.72
C GLY A 19 12.14 -3.56 -2.44
N ARG A 20 11.94 -4.02 -1.20
CA ARG A 20 10.73 -4.74 -0.77
C ARG A 20 9.79 -3.80 -0.04
N LEU A 21 8.52 -3.80 -0.45
CA LEU A 21 7.45 -3.08 0.22
C LEU A 21 6.82 -3.98 1.29
N THR A 22 6.66 -3.46 2.50
CA THR A 22 6.01 -4.17 3.60
C THR A 22 4.99 -3.25 4.26
N MET A 23 3.77 -3.75 4.41
CA MET A 23 2.77 -3.14 5.29
C MET A 23 2.97 -3.71 6.69
N VAL A 24 3.04 -2.86 7.72
CA VAL A 24 3.06 -3.28 9.11
C VAL A 24 1.77 -2.82 9.76
N GLU A 25 0.94 -3.76 10.19
CA GLU A 25 -0.33 -3.51 10.88
C GLU A 25 -0.27 -4.13 12.28
N GLU A 26 -0.42 -3.32 13.33
CA GLU A 26 -0.30 -3.77 14.74
C GLU A 26 0.99 -4.57 15.04
N GLY A 27 2.08 -4.19 14.37
CA GLY A 27 3.38 -4.87 14.48
C GLY A 27 3.51 -6.16 13.64
N VAL A 28 2.46 -6.57 12.92
CA VAL A 28 2.47 -7.71 12.03
C VAL A 28 2.86 -7.26 10.61
N PRO A 29 3.97 -7.79 10.04
CA PRO A 29 4.36 -7.48 8.68
C PRO A 29 3.55 -8.30 7.67
N TYR A 30 3.03 -7.64 6.65
CA TYR A 30 2.43 -8.23 5.46
C TYR A 30 3.35 -7.96 4.26
N ASP A 31 3.76 -9.04 3.60
CA ASP A 31 4.54 -8.92 2.38
C ASP A 31 3.71 -8.26 1.30
N THR A 32 4.28 -7.27 0.59
CA THR A 32 3.55 -6.52 -0.42
C THR A 32 4.38 -6.40 -1.70
N GLU A 33 3.81 -6.86 -2.81
CA GLU A 33 4.40 -6.76 -4.13
C GLU A 33 3.91 -5.50 -4.85
N ILE A 34 4.77 -4.87 -5.65
CA ILE A 34 4.38 -3.87 -6.65
C ILE A 34 4.18 -4.62 -7.96
N VAL A 35 2.92 -4.84 -8.34
CA VAL A 35 2.55 -5.63 -9.53
C VAL A 35 2.52 -4.76 -10.79
N GLU A 36 2.14 -3.49 -10.64
CA GLU A 36 2.11 -2.50 -11.72
C GLU A 36 2.53 -1.14 -11.18
N LEU A 37 3.35 -0.42 -11.94
CA LEU A 37 3.75 0.94 -11.62
C LEU A 37 4.00 1.70 -12.92
N ASP A 38 3.17 2.71 -13.18
CA ASP A 38 3.36 3.65 -14.27
C ASP A 38 3.09 5.11 -13.82
N ALA A 39 3.01 6.03 -14.78
CA ALA A 39 2.83 7.45 -14.52
C ALA A 39 1.43 7.84 -13.99
N ALA A 40 0.46 6.92 -13.98
CA ALA A 40 -0.94 7.12 -13.60
C ALA A 40 -1.44 6.07 -12.59
N THR A 41 -0.82 4.88 -12.57
CA THR A 41 -1.28 3.72 -11.80
C THR A 41 -0.19 3.15 -10.91
N LEU A 42 -0.64 2.63 -9.76
CA LEU A 42 0.13 1.79 -8.87
C LEU A 42 -0.77 0.64 -8.42
N HIS A 43 -0.37 -0.59 -8.69
CA HIS A 43 -1.09 -1.77 -8.22
C HIS A 43 -0.22 -2.55 -7.23
N LEU A 44 -0.72 -2.67 -6.00
CA LEU A 44 -0.07 -3.45 -4.95
C LEU A 44 -0.80 -4.76 -4.72
N ARG A 45 -0.05 -5.81 -4.37
CA ARG A 45 -0.59 -7.08 -3.89
C ARG A 45 -0.05 -7.37 -2.50
N SER A 46 -0.93 -7.35 -1.50
CA SER A 46 -0.58 -7.61 -0.11
C SER A 46 -0.98 -9.02 0.30
N HIS A 47 -0.08 -9.73 0.98
CA HIS A 47 -0.32 -11.04 1.56
C HIS A 47 -0.48 -10.90 3.08
N ASN A 48 -1.73 -10.85 3.54
CA ASN A 48 -2.07 -10.76 4.95
C ASN A 48 -2.59 -12.12 5.47
N PRO A 49 -2.78 -12.28 6.79
CA PRO A 49 -3.27 -13.54 7.37
C PRO A 49 -4.66 -13.98 6.87
N ALA A 50 -5.47 -13.06 6.35
CA ALA A 50 -6.77 -13.36 5.77
C ALA A 50 -6.70 -13.76 4.28
N GLY A 51 -5.53 -13.65 3.66
CA GLY A 51 -5.28 -14.04 2.27
C GLY A 51 -4.57 -12.94 1.48
N THR A 52 -4.77 -12.98 0.16
CA THR A 52 -4.21 -12.00 -0.77
C THR A 52 -5.20 -10.88 -1.03
N LEU A 53 -4.75 -9.63 -0.94
CA LEU A 53 -5.51 -8.43 -1.24
C LEU A 53 -4.82 -7.62 -2.34
N ASP A 54 -5.55 -7.38 -3.42
CA ASP A 54 -5.12 -6.47 -4.49
C ASP A 54 -5.59 -5.03 -4.17
N ILE A 55 -4.68 -4.07 -4.25
CA ILE A 55 -4.89 -2.66 -3.88
C ILE A 55 -4.54 -1.79 -5.10
N PRO A 56 -5.54 -1.44 -5.94
CA PRO A 56 -5.34 -0.52 -7.05
C PRO A 56 -5.34 0.93 -6.56
N LEU A 57 -4.30 1.68 -6.90
CA LEU A 57 -4.16 3.10 -6.63
C LEU A 57 -4.02 3.84 -7.96
N VAL A 58 -4.81 4.89 -8.11
CA VAL A 58 -4.75 5.78 -9.28
C VAL A 58 -4.38 7.17 -8.82
N LEU A 59 -3.68 7.90 -9.68
CA LEU A 59 -3.38 9.30 -9.43
C LEU A 59 -4.66 10.11 -9.25
N ALA A 60 -4.71 10.86 -8.15
CA ALA A 60 -5.79 11.80 -7.91
C ALA A 60 -5.67 12.96 -8.92
N PRO A 61 -6.69 13.21 -9.76
CA PRO A 61 -6.57 14.11 -10.91
C PRO A 61 -6.26 15.57 -10.53
N ASP A 62 -6.72 16.02 -9.36
CA ASP A 62 -6.61 17.42 -8.91
C ASP A 62 -5.63 17.61 -7.73
N ALA A 63 -4.79 16.61 -7.43
CA ALA A 63 -3.81 16.71 -6.37
C ALA A 63 -2.40 16.96 -6.96
N PRO A 64 -1.71 18.05 -6.57
CA PRO A 64 -0.33 18.25 -7.00
C PRO A 64 0.56 17.16 -6.42
N LEU A 65 1.48 16.64 -7.26
CA LEU A 65 2.51 15.73 -6.78
C LEU A 65 3.41 16.45 -5.75
N PRO A 66 3.87 15.74 -4.70
CA PRO A 66 4.88 16.28 -3.81
C PRO A 66 6.10 16.73 -4.60
N ALA A 67 6.66 17.89 -4.27
CA ALA A 67 7.93 18.31 -4.86
C ALA A 67 9.01 17.25 -4.57
N PRO A 68 9.93 16.98 -5.52
CA PRO A 68 11.02 16.05 -5.27
C PRO A 68 11.78 16.49 -4.01
N ARG A 69 11.99 15.58 -3.06
CA ARG A 69 12.91 15.84 -1.95
C ARG A 69 14.31 15.96 -2.54
N ARG A 70 14.91 17.15 -2.41
CA ARG A 70 16.31 17.43 -2.76
C ARG A 70 17.27 16.78 -1.78
#